data_AF-C2BG32-F1
#
_entry.id   AF-C2BG32-F1
#
_cell.length_a   1.000
_cell.length_b   1.000
_cell.length_c   1.000
_cell.angle_alpha   90.00
_cell.angle_beta   90.00
_cell.angle_gamma   90.00
#
_symmetry.space_group_name_H-M   'P 1'
#
loop_
_entity.id
_entity.type
_entity.pdbx_description
1 polymer ?
#
loop_
_entity_poly.entity_id
_entity_poly.type
_entity_poly.pdbx_seq_one_letter_code
_entity_poly.pdbx_strand_id
1 'polypeptide(L)'
;MDKSEIKLRREQALKHYNIWLEAEMAVATSQSYTIGSRSLTRANLSEIREQQKYWRKEIDRLDTIDNYKGRNRTYIAVPRDI
;
A
#
# COMPACT_ATOMS: atom_id res chain seq x y z
N MET A 1 18.43 -6.22 7.94
CA MET A 1 18.04 -5.03 7.17
C MET A 1 18.30 -3.84 8.05
N ASP A 2 19.15 -2.93 7.61
CA ASP A 2 19.53 -1.78 8.42
C ASP A 2 18.39 -0.77 8.46
N LYS A 3 18.27 -0.02 9.57
CA LYS A 3 17.20 0.98 9.73
C LYS A 3 17.18 2.01 8.59
N SER A 4 18.36 2.39 8.08
CA SER A 4 18.49 3.29 6.94
C SER A 4 17.86 2.71 5.67
N GLU A 5 18.08 1.42 5.42
CA GLU A 5 17.53 0.71 4.27
C GLU A 5 16.01 0.57 4.38
N ILE A 6 15.49 0.24 5.57
CA ILE A 6 14.04 0.15 5.83
C ILE A 6 13.37 1.49 5.55
N LYS A 7 13.97 2.58 6.04
CA LYS A 7 13.46 3.94 5.80
C LYS A 7 13.44 4.28 4.32
N LEU A 8 14.51 3.97 3.57
CA LEU A 8 14.57 4.20 2.13
C LEU A 8 13.48 3.43 1.38
N ARG A 9 13.30 2.14 1.69
CA ARG A 9 12.25 1.32 1.06
C ARG A 9 10.85 1.81 1.40
N ARG A 10 10.64 2.28 2.62
CA ARG A 10 9.36 2.89 3.05
C ARG A 10 9.05 4.14 2.23
N GLU A 11 10.04 5.02 2.04
CA GLU A 11 9.87 6.23 1.23
C GLU A 11 9.53 5.89 -0.24
N GLN A 12 10.17 4.87 -0.81
CA GLN A 12 9.85 4.37 -2.15
C GLN A 12 8.43 3.80 -2.23
N ALA A 13 8.02 2.98 -1.26
CA ALA A 13 6.68 2.42 -1.19
C ALA A 13 5.61 3.50 -1.06
N LEU A 14 5.85 4.55 -0.27
CA LEU A 14 4.96 5.72 -0.17
C LEU A 14 4.83 6.46 -1.49
N LYS A 15 5.93 6.67 -2.23
CA LYS A 15 5.88 7.28 -3.57
C LYS A 15 5.03 6.45 -4.53
N HIS A 16 5.22 5.14 -4.56
CA HIS A 16 4.40 4.27 -5.40
C HIS A 16 2.93 4.31 -5.00
N TYR A 17 2.63 4.23 -3.70
CA TYR A 17 1.26 4.31 -3.20
C TYR A 17 0.56 5.63 -3.61
N ASN A 18 1.26 6.76 -3.51
CA ASN A 18 0.74 8.06 -3.95
C ASN A 18 0.46 8.10 -5.46
N ILE A 19 1.36 7.56 -6.29
CA ILE A 19 1.15 7.45 -7.74
C ILE A 19 -0.14 6.66 -8.04
N TRP A 20 -0.39 5.56 -7.31
CA TRP A 20 -1.60 4.76 -7.49
C TRP A 20 -2.87 5.45 -6.98
N LEU A 21 -2.78 6.31 -5.96
CA LEU A 21 -3.90 7.16 -5.54
C LEU A 21 -4.23 8.23 -6.58
N GLU A 22 -3.21 8.88 -7.13
CA GLU A 22 -3.37 9.85 -8.22
C GLU A 22 -3.97 9.20 -9.46
N ALA A 23 -3.51 7.99 -9.81
CA ALA A 23 -4.08 7.21 -10.91
C ALA A 23 -5.56 6.85 -10.66
N GLU A 24 -5.93 6.44 -9.45
CA GLU A 24 -7.34 6.19 -9.11
C GLU A 24 -8.19 7.47 -9.25
N MET A 25 -7.70 8.60 -8.74
CA MET A 25 -8.39 9.88 -8.84
C MET A 25 -8.55 10.33 -10.29
N ALA A 26 -7.51 10.19 -11.12
CA ALA A 26 -7.57 10.47 -12.55
C ALA A 26 -8.60 9.57 -13.25
N VAL A 27 -8.63 8.26 -12.97
CA VAL A 27 -9.60 7.33 -13.55
C VAL A 27 -11.03 7.63 -13.10
N ALA A 28 -11.24 7.95 -11.82
CA ALA A 28 -12.53 8.31 -11.27
C ALA A 28 -13.08 9.62 -11.86
N THR A 29 -12.22 10.61 -12.09
CA THR A 29 -12.62 11.91 -12.67
C THR A 29 -12.85 11.85 -14.17
N SER A 30 -12.14 10.98 -14.89
CA SER A 30 -12.20 10.87 -16.35
C SER A 30 -13.05 9.70 -16.84
N GLN A 31 -14.03 9.28 -16.04
CA GLN A 31 -14.72 7.99 -16.16
C GLN A 31 -15.54 7.80 -17.44
N SER A 32 -15.78 8.85 -18.24
CA SER A 32 -16.28 8.69 -19.61
C SER A 32 -15.92 9.88 -20.49
N TYR A 33 -14.97 9.73 -21.39
CA TYR A 33 -14.79 10.65 -22.52
C TYR A 33 -14.64 9.83 -23.81
N THR A 34 -15.70 9.81 -24.61
CA THR A 34 -15.75 9.12 -25.90
C THR A 34 -15.17 10.02 -26.98
N ILE A 35 -13.93 9.77 -27.42
CA ILE A 35 -13.37 10.37 -28.64
C ILE A 35 -13.63 9.42 -29.82
N GLY A 36 -14.60 9.77 -30.67
CA GLY A 36 -14.78 9.16 -31.99
C GLY A 36 -14.91 7.63 -32.01
N SER A 37 -14.14 6.97 -32.88
CA SER A 37 -14.22 5.52 -33.18
C SER A 37 -13.13 4.65 -32.53
N ARG A 38 -12.30 5.21 -31.64
CA ARG A 38 -11.22 4.47 -30.95
C ARG A 38 -11.56 4.27 -29.48
N SER A 39 -11.82 3.02 -29.09
CA SER A 39 -12.00 2.65 -27.68
C SER A 39 -10.64 2.45 -27.01
N LEU A 40 -10.32 3.28 -26.02
CA LEU A 40 -9.11 3.12 -25.18
C LEU A 40 -9.49 2.30 -23.94
N THR A 41 -9.05 1.04 -23.87
CA THR A 41 -9.20 0.21 -22.66
C THR A 41 -8.31 0.80 -21.57
N ARG A 42 -8.88 1.58 -20.65
CA ARG A 42 -8.15 2.11 -19.49
C ARG A 42 -7.77 0.98 -18.54
N ALA A 43 -6.70 1.20 -17.76
CA ALA A 43 -6.31 0.35 -16.64
C ALA A 43 -7.54 0.02 -15.79
N ASN A 44 -7.73 -1.27 -15.52
CA ASN A 44 -8.91 -1.73 -14.82
C ASN A 44 -8.86 -1.18 -13.38
N LEU A 45 -9.92 -0.50 -12.93
CA LEU A 45 -9.99 0.05 -11.56
C LEU A 45 -9.71 -1.04 -10.50
N SER A 46 -10.00 -2.31 -10.82
CA SER A 46 -9.64 -3.46 -9.98
C SER A 46 -8.13 -3.59 -9.78
N GLU A 47 -7.33 -3.53 -10.85
CA GLU A 47 -5.86 -3.61 -10.80
C GLU A 47 -5.27 -2.45 -9.98
N ILE A 48 -5.77 -1.23 -10.16
CA ILE A 48 -5.32 -0.06 -9.37
C ILE A 48 -5.57 -0.29 -7.88
N ARG A 49 -6.75 -0.79 -7.52
CA ARG A 49 -7.10 -1.10 -6.12
C ARG A 49 -6.27 -2.25 -5.56
N GLU A 50 -5.95 -3.26 -6.36
CA GLU A 50 -5.06 -4.35 -5.97
C GLU A 50 -3.64 -3.84 -5.68
N GLN A 51 -3.12 -2.96 -6.54
CA GLN A 51 -1.81 -2.35 -6.35
C GLN A 51 -1.79 -1.45 -5.10
N GLN A 52 -2.83 -0.64 -4.87
CA GLN A 52 -2.95 0.15 -3.64
C GLN A 52 -2.93 -0.75 -2.39
N LYS A 53 -3.68 -1.86 -2.39
CA LYS A 53 -3.67 -2.82 -1.28
C LYS A 53 -2.29 -3.45 -1.07
N TYR A 54 -1.60 -3.79 -2.14
CA TYR A 54 -0.25 -4.35 -2.09
C TYR A 54 0.73 -3.37 -1.44
N TRP A 55 0.80 -2.14 -1.95
CA TRP A 55 1.74 -1.14 -1.42
C TRP A 55 1.43 -0.74 0.02
N ARG A 56 0.14 -0.66 0.39
CA ARG A 56 -0.25 -0.42 1.78
C ARG A 56 0.25 -1.53 2.72
N LYS A 57 0.07 -2.80 2.34
CA LYS A 57 0.58 -3.94 3.12
C LYS A 57 2.10 -3.90 3.26
N GLU A 58 2.82 -3.51 2.22
CA GLU A 58 4.28 -3.41 2.27
C GLU A 58 4.74 -2.27 3.19
N ILE A 59 4.05 -1.12 3.18
CA ILE A 59 4.30 -0.02 4.14
C ILE A 59 4.07 -0.50 5.59
N ASP A 60 2.92 -1.13 5.86
CA ASP A 60 2.59 -1.63 7.20
C ASP A 60 3.62 -2.66 7.69
N ARG A 61 4.12 -3.50 6.78
CA ARG A 61 5.18 -4.47 7.06
C ARG A 61 6.48 -3.77 7.43
N LEU A 62 6.92 -2.80 6.64
CA LEU A 62 8.15 -2.04 6.90
C LEU A 62 8.05 -1.25 8.21
N ASP A 63 6.89 -0.65 8.51
CA ASP A 63 6.64 0.07 9.77
C ASP A 63 6.67 -0.89 10.97
N THR A 64 6.14 -2.10 10.83
CA THR A 64 6.23 -3.14 11.87
C THR A 64 7.67 -3.57 12.11
N ILE A 65 8.46 -3.74 11.04
CA ILE A 65 9.88 -4.11 11.12
C ILE A 65 10.68 -2.99 11.80
N ASP A 66 10.43 -1.72 11.48
CA ASP A 66 11.12 -0.59 12.09
C ASP A 66 10.80 -0.41 13.59
N ASN A 67 9.52 -0.51 13.95
CA ASN A 67 9.04 -0.30 15.32
C ASN A 67 9.38 -1.47 16.26
N TYR A 68 9.16 -2.71 15.81
CA TYR A 68 9.23 -3.89 16.68
C TYR A 68 10.44 -4.78 16.37
N LYS A 69 11.36 -4.33 15.51
CA LYS A 69 12.57 -5.08 15.11
C LYS A 69 12.24 -6.48 14.57
N GLY A 70 11.02 -6.69 14.05
CA GLY A 70 10.51 -7.98 13.57
C GLY A 70 10.10 -8.99 14.64
N ARG A 71 9.96 -8.61 15.92
CA ARG A 71 9.49 -9.52 16.99
C ARG A 71 7.98 -9.38 17.23
N ASN A 72 7.20 -10.39 16.87
CA ASN A 72 5.81 -10.52 17.31
C ASN A 72 5.79 -10.75 18.84
N ARG A 73 5.23 -9.81 19.60
CA ARG A 73 4.99 -9.98 21.04
C ARG A 73 3.66 -10.69 21.24
N THR A 74 3.70 -11.99 21.54
CA THR A 74 2.52 -12.71 22.04
C THR A 74 2.43 -12.48 23.54
N TYR A 75 1.34 -11.86 23.99
CA TYR A 75 1.02 -11.74 25.41
C TYR A 75 0.12 -12.91 25.82
N ILE A 76 0.61 -13.74 26.75
CA ILE A 76 -0.18 -14.79 27.39
C ILE A 76 -0.50 -14.31 28.81
N ALA A 77 -1.76 -13.98 29.07
CA ALA A 77 -2.24 -13.72 30.42
C ALA A 77 -2.57 -15.06 31.07
N VAL A 78 -1.74 -15.49 32.02
CA VAL A 78 -2.06 -16.63 32.88
C VAL A 78 -2.79 -16.07 34.10
N PRO A 79 -4.05 -16.46 34.37
CA PRO A 79 -4.70 -16.10 35.62
C PRO A 79 -3.88 -16.69 36.77
N ARG A 80 -3.27 -15.82 37.56
CA ARG A 80 -2.66 -16.19 38.83
C ARG A 80 -3.74 -16.00 39.87
N ASP A 81 -4.16 -17.08 40.51
CA ASP A 81 -4.98 -16.99 41.71
C ASP A 81 -4.18 -16.26 42.79
N ILE A 82 -4.85 -15.32 43.44
CA ILE A 82 -4.40 -14.55 44.61
C ILE A 82 -4.94 -15.17 45.89
#